data_AF-A0AAX3UCA1-F1
#
_entry.id   AF-A0AAX3UCA1-F1
#
_cell.length_a   1.000
_cell.length_b   1.000
_cell.length_c   1.000
_cell.angle_alpha   90.00
_cell.angle_beta   90.00
_cell.angle_gamma   90.00
#
_symmetry.space_group_name_H-M   'P 1'
#
loop_
_entity.id
_entity.type
_entity.pdbx_description
1 polymer ?
#
loop_
_entity_poly.entity_id
_entity_poly.type
_entity_poly.pdbx_seq_one_letter_code
_entity_poly.pdbx_strand_id
1 'polypeptide(L)'
;MDDHKTKKSGDKPDLAKEDLQQALTQLNVDPKKGLSDQEANKRLAQYGPNAITAKSEPLWLKFLKDFTGPIAYMIEAAAIVSAIINHWDDFVIIIVLLLFNACIELWQDRKASNVLAALKKGLAPNATVMRDGKFKTIPASKLVPGDIVKVRLGQIVPADLRFTGGDYVSIDQAALTGESLPVTKKIGDEAYSGSIVKQGEMTGVVIATGSNTFFGRTAKLVASAGGKSHAQEAMFKIGNFLIIVAVILALII
;
A
#
# COMPACT_ATOMS: atom_id res chain seq x y z
N MET A 1 -34.26 -9.79 28.50
CA MET A 1 -34.13 -8.33 28.45
C MET A 1 -32.76 -8.02 29.04
N ASP A 2 -31.70 -7.73 28.29
CA ASP A 2 -31.66 -6.97 27.05
C ASP A 2 -30.50 -7.40 26.14
N ASP A 3 -30.85 -7.64 24.87
CA ASP A 3 -29.96 -7.88 23.75
C ASP A 3 -29.30 -6.56 23.30
N HIS A 4 -28.03 -6.36 23.62
CA HIS A 4 -27.23 -5.35 22.94
C HIS A 4 -26.63 -5.93 21.65
N LYS A 5 -27.45 -5.94 20.60
CA LYS A 5 -27.06 -6.11 19.19
C LYS A 5 -26.10 -4.98 18.80
N THR A 6 -24.80 -5.24 18.82
CA THR A 6 -23.83 -4.48 18.01
C THR A 6 -23.76 -5.10 16.63
N LYS A 7 -24.45 -4.47 15.67
CA LYS A 7 -24.28 -4.72 14.23
C LYS A 7 -22.82 -4.49 13.85
N LYS A 8 -22.04 -5.56 13.69
CA LYS A 8 -20.71 -5.49 13.06
C LYS A 8 -20.90 -5.14 11.58
N SER A 9 -20.25 -4.06 11.16
CA SER A 9 -20.14 -3.64 9.76
C SER A 9 -19.67 -4.80 8.88
N GLY A 10 -20.15 -4.89 7.64
CA GLY A 10 -19.93 -5.98 6.68
C GLY A 10 -18.49 -6.49 6.60
N ASP A 11 -18.17 -7.44 7.48
CA ASP A 11 -16.88 -8.09 7.59
C ASP A 11 -16.88 -9.24 6.60
N LYS A 12 -16.00 -9.18 5.60
CA LYS A 12 -15.76 -10.33 4.72
C LYS A 12 -15.33 -11.50 5.62
N PRO A 13 -15.87 -12.73 5.42
CA PRO A 13 -15.52 -13.87 6.25
C PRO A 13 -13.99 -14.03 6.32
N ASP A 14 -13.47 -14.13 7.52
CA ASP A 14 -12.05 -14.29 7.79
C ASP A 14 -11.65 -15.73 7.45
N LEU A 15 -11.37 -15.97 6.17
CA LEU A 15 -11.00 -17.27 5.60
C LEU A 15 -9.80 -17.93 6.32
N ALA A 16 -9.08 -17.14 7.14
CA ALA A 16 -8.00 -17.60 8.00
C ALA A 16 -8.47 -18.39 9.26
N LYS A 17 -9.77 -18.41 9.57
CA LYS A 17 -10.29 -19.10 10.77
C LYS A 17 -11.15 -20.32 10.47
N GLU A 18 -11.47 -20.54 9.20
CA GLU A 18 -12.36 -21.62 8.77
C GLU A 18 -11.59 -22.93 8.58
N ASP A 19 -12.26 -24.06 8.34
CA ASP A 19 -11.59 -25.30 7.93
C ASP A 19 -11.17 -25.23 6.45
N LEU A 20 -10.15 -25.99 6.04
CA LEU A 20 -9.62 -26.01 4.66
C LEU A 20 -10.74 -26.30 3.64
N GLN A 21 -11.65 -27.23 3.98
CA GLN A 21 -12.78 -27.56 3.13
C GLN A 21 -13.80 -26.42 3.00
N GLN A 22 -13.99 -25.65 4.08
CA GLN A 22 -14.90 -24.49 4.08
C GLN A 22 -14.34 -23.35 3.23
N ALA A 23 -13.04 -23.07 3.36
CA ALA A 23 -12.36 -22.07 2.54
C ALA A 23 -12.42 -22.41 1.04
N LEU A 24 -12.21 -23.67 0.67
CA LEU A 24 -12.33 -24.14 -0.72
C LEU A 24 -13.78 -24.04 -1.24
N THR A 25 -14.76 -24.36 -0.40
CA THR A 25 -16.18 -24.28 -0.75
C THR A 25 -16.62 -22.82 -0.93
N GLN A 26 -16.23 -21.91 -0.04
CA GLN A 26 -16.55 -20.48 -0.15
C GLN A 26 -15.88 -19.83 -1.35
N LEU A 27 -14.64 -20.21 -1.66
CA LEU A 27 -13.92 -19.68 -2.82
C LEU A 27 -14.35 -20.35 -4.13
N ASN A 28 -15.14 -21.44 -4.06
CA ASN A 28 -15.65 -22.23 -5.18
C ASN A 28 -14.52 -22.66 -6.13
N VAL A 29 -13.46 -23.26 -5.57
CA VAL A 29 -12.24 -23.66 -6.31
C VAL A 29 -12.00 -25.16 -6.19
N ASP A 30 -11.75 -25.80 -7.32
CA ASP A 30 -11.24 -27.18 -7.36
C ASP A 30 -9.70 -27.16 -7.18
N PRO A 31 -9.16 -27.75 -6.10
CA PRO A 31 -7.72 -27.79 -5.84
C PRO A 31 -6.90 -28.46 -6.95
N LYS A 32 -7.50 -29.30 -7.81
CA LYS A 32 -6.81 -30.03 -8.89
C LYS A 32 -6.80 -29.28 -10.22
N LYS A 33 -7.77 -28.40 -10.46
CA LYS A 33 -7.88 -27.64 -11.73
C LYS A 33 -7.52 -26.17 -11.57
N GLY A 34 -7.60 -25.63 -10.35
CA GLY A 34 -7.44 -24.21 -10.09
C GLY A 34 -8.58 -23.39 -10.70
N LEU A 35 -8.36 -22.08 -10.85
CA LEU A 35 -9.32 -21.16 -11.47
C LEU A 35 -9.21 -21.17 -13.00
N SER A 36 -10.29 -20.81 -13.68
CA SER A 36 -10.20 -20.47 -15.11
C SER A 36 -9.65 -19.06 -15.31
N ASP A 37 -9.04 -18.78 -16.45
CA ASP A 37 -8.55 -17.43 -16.76
C ASP A 37 -9.67 -16.37 -16.76
N GLN A 38 -10.88 -16.75 -17.19
CA GLN A 38 -12.03 -15.85 -17.19
C GLN A 38 -12.45 -15.47 -15.77
N GLU A 39 -12.57 -16.46 -14.88
CA GLU A 39 -12.94 -16.23 -13.49
C GLU A 39 -11.85 -15.44 -12.76
N ALA A 40 -10.57 -15.74 -13.02
CA ALA A 40 -9.46 -15.00 -12.45
C ALA A 40 -9.49 -13.51 -12.87
N ASN A 41 -9.78 -13.21 -14.14
CA ASN A 41 -9.91 -11.82 -14.61
C ASN A 41 -11.12 -11.11 -14.00
N LYS A 42 -12.26 -11.81 -13.83
CA LYS A 42 -13.44 -11.28 -13.16
C LYS A 42 -13.14 -10.93 -11.69
N ARG A 43 -12.46 -11.83 -10.97
CA ARG A 43 -12.01 -11.58 -9.60
C ARG A 43 -10.98 -10.46 -9.53
N LEU A 44 -10.09 -10.34 -10.52
CA LEU A 44 -9.12 -9.25 -10.56
C LEU A 44 -9.82 -7.88 -10.68
N ALA A 45 -10.90 -7.80 -11.45
CA ALA A 45 -11.72 -6.60 -11.53
C ALA A 45 -12.48 -6.30 -10.21
N GLN A 46 -12.91 -7.34 -9.48
CA GLN A 46 -13.65 -7.20 -8.23
C GLN A 46 -12.77 -6.89 -7.01
N TYR A 47 -11.65 -7.60 -6.86
CA TYR A 47 -10.77 -7.51 -5.68
C TYR A 47 -9.60 -6.53 -5.89
N GLY A 48 -9.31 -6.18 -7.14
CA GLY A 48 -8.15 -5.36 -7.51
C GLY A 48 -6.84 -6.17 -7.56
N PRO A 49 -5.74 -5.52 -7.97
CA PRO A 49 -4.44 -6.16 -8.07
C PRO A 49 -3.88 -6.54 -6.68
N ASN A 50 -3.10 -7.62 -6.62
CA ASN A 50 -2.33 -8.02 -5.44
C ASN A 50 -1.13 -7.09 -5.24
N ALA A 51 -1.41 -5.87 -4.82
CA ALA A 51 -0.44 -4.86 -4.46
C ALA A 51 -0.99 -4.02 -3.31
N ILE A 52 -0.10 -3.51 -2.47
CA ILE A 52 -0.48 -2.49 -1.49
C ILE A 52 -0.72 -1.21 -2.28
N THR A 53 -1.98 -0.87 -2.52
CA THR A 53 -2.34 0.34 -3.25
C THR A 53 -1.94 1.57 -2.45
N ALA A 54 -0.85 2.22 -2.85
CA ALA A 54 -0.61 3.61 -2.49
C ALA A 54 -1.74 4.42 -3.15
N LYS A 55 -2.50 5.16 -2.36
CA LYS A 55 -3.56 6.01 -2.89
C LYS A 55 -2.90 7.05 -3.79
N SER A 56 -3.11 6.96 -5.10
CA SER A 56 -2.57 7.96 -6.03
C SER A 56 -3.41 9.22 -5.89
N GLU A 57 -2.86 10.24 -5.24
CA GLU A 57 -3.49 11.56 -5.23
C GLU A 57 -3.40 12.16 -6.65
N PRO A 58 -4.49 12.77 -7.16
CA PRO A 58 -4.44 13.39 -8.47
C PRO A 58 -3.56 14.63 -8.44
N LEU A 59 -2.90 14.93 -9.56
CA LEU A 59 -1.84 15.95 -9.59
C LEU A 59 -2.30 17.35 -9.23
N TRP A 60 -3.53 17.73 -9.58
CA TRP A 60 -4.08 19.02 -9.20
C TRP A 60 -4.27 19.13 -7.68
N LEU A 61 -4.57 18.01 -7.00
CA LEU A 61 -4.72 17.99 -5.54
C LEU A 61 -3.38 18.15 -4.85
N LYS A 62 -2.32 17.53 -5.42
CA LYS A 62 -0.94 17.72 -4.96
C LYS A 62 -0.52 19.18 -5.13
N PHE A 63 -0.74 19.74 -6.33
CA PHE A 63 -0.49 21.14 -6.61
C PHE A 63 -1.20 22.05 -5.61
N LEU A 64 -2.50 21.87 -5.36
CA LEU A 64 -3.24 22.66 -4.37
C LEU A 64 -2.69 22.49 -2.94
N LYS A 65 -2.14 21.33 -2.61
CA LYS A 65 -1.57 21.06 -1.29
C LYS A 65 -0.27 21.83 -1.06
N ASP A 66 0.46 22.16 -2.13
CA ASP A 66 1.68 22.98 -2.04
C ASP A 66 1.36 24.43 -1.62
N PHE A 67 0.12 24.89 -1.88
CA PHE A 67 -0.42 26.17 -1.38
C PHE A 67 -0.94 26.07 0.07
N THR A 68 -0.94 24.88 0.67
CA THR A 68 -1.43 24.69 2.05
C THR A 68 -0.27 24.60 3.03
N GLY A 69 -0.12 25.62 3.86
CA GLY A 69 0.86 25.61 4.95
C GLY A 69 1.17 27.00 5.50
N PRO A 70 1.79 27.10 6.68
CA PRO A 70 2.06 28.40 7.33
C PRO A 70 2.90 29.33 6.45
N ILE A 71 3.88 28.79 5.72
CA ILE A 71 4.76 29.57 4.84
C ILE A 71 4.04 29.98 3.56
N ALA A 72 3.31 29.06 2.92
CA ALA A 72 2.51 29.37 1.73
C ALA A 72 1.46 30.44 2.03
N TYR A 73 0.71 30.30 3.13
CA TYR A 73 -0.26 31.30 3.57
C TYR A 73 0.35 32.67 3.85
N MET A 74 1.59 32.71 4.36
CA MET A 74 2.30 33.98 4.55
C MET A 74 2.60 34.66 3.20
N ILE A 75 3.11 33.91 2.22
CA ILE A 75 3.44 34.44 0.90
C ILE A 75 2.17 34.86 0.16
N GLU A 76 1.08 34.09 0.28
CA GLU A 76 -0.23 34.43 -0.25
C GLU A 76 -0.79 35.71 0.40
N ALA A 77 -0.67 35.85 1.72
CA ALA A 77 -1.06 37.07 2.43
C ALA A 77 -0.24 38.28 1.95
N ALA A 78 1.07 38.12 1.74
CA ALA A 78 1.92 39.18 1.18
C ALA A 78 1.48 39.58 -0.24
N ALA A 79 1.12 38.61 -1.09
CA ALA A 79 0.57 38.88 -2.42
C ALA A 79 -0.75 39.68 -2.32
N ILE A 80 -1.67 39.27 -1.43
CA ILE A 80 -2.95 39.96 -1.22
C ILE A 80 -2.74 41.40 -0.73
N VAL A 81 -1.85 41.62 0.25
CA VAL A 81 -1.53 42.95 0.75
C VAL A 81 -0.96 43.83 -0.36
N SER A 82 -0.02 43.31 -1.15
CA SER A 82 0.56 44.01 -2.29
C SER A 82 -0.51 44.43 -3.33
N ALA A 83 -1.47 43.56 -3.62
CA ALA A 83 -2.59 43.86 -4.50
C ALA A 83 -3.51 44.96 -3.92
N ILE A 84 -3.80 44.94 -2.61
CA ILE A 84 -4.63 45.97 -1.95
C ILE A 84 -3.96 47.35 -2.01
N ILE A 85 -2.63 47.40 -1.88
CA ILE A 85 -1.84 48.64 -1.95
C ILE A 85 -1.63 49.10 -3.41
N ASN A 86 -2.17 48.37 -4.40
CA ASN A 86 -1.99 48.59 -5.84
C ASN A 86 -0.54 48.51 -6.34
N HIS A 87 0.32 47.75 -5.64
CA HIS A 87 1.67 47.44 -6.09
C HIS A 87 1.65 46.23 -7.02
N TRP A 88 1.16 46.44 -8.24
CA TRP A 88 0.97 45.36 -9.22
C TRP A 88 2.27 44.65 -9.61
N ASP A 89 3.40 45.36 -9.62
CA ASP A 89 4.71 44.78 -9.94
C ASP A 89 5.11 43.70 -8.91
N ASP A 90 5.02 44.03 -7.62
CA ASP A 90 5.33 43.11 -6.51
C ASP A 90 4.37 41.92 -6.50
N PHE A 91 3.06 42.15 -6.69
CA PHE A 91 2.06 41.10 -6.77
C PHE A 91 2.37 40.08 -7.87
N VAL A 92 2.67 40.56 -9.09
CA VAL A 92 2.99 39.69 -10.23
C VAL A 92 4.25 38.89 -9.96
N ILE A 93 5.30 39.50 -9.40
CA ILE A 93 6.54 38.81 -9.05
C ILE A 93 6.28 37.67 -8.05
N ILE A 94 5.52 37.95 -6.98
CA ILE A 94 5.20 36.94 -5.95
C ILE A 94 4.42 35.77 -6.55
N ILE A 95 3.38 36.04 -7.34
CA ILE A 95 2.56 35.00 -7.96
C ILE A 95 3.37 34.14 -8.94
N VAL A 96 4.21 34.76 -9.78
CA VAL A 96 5.07 34.03 -10.73
C VAL A 96 6.04 33.13 -9.99
N LEU A 97 6.68 33.63 -8.92
CA LEU A 97 7.61 32.85 -8.11
C LEU A 97 6.92 31.63 -7.47
N LEU A 98 5.70 31.83 -6.96
CA LEU A 98 4.92 30.79 -6.30
C LEU A 98 4.51 29.68 -7.29
N LEU A 99 3.98 30.07 -8.46
CA LEU A 99 3.66 29.13 -9.54
C LEU A 99 4.89 28.37 -10.04
N PHE A 100 6.02 29.05 -10.16
CA PHE A 100 7.27 28.45 -10.60
C PHE A 100 7.77 27.40 -9.60
N ASN A 101 7.76 27.71 -8.30
CA ASN A 101 8.14 26.77 -7.24
C ASN A 101 7.25 25.52 -7.25
N ALA A 102 5.93 25.70 -7.30
CA ALA A 102 4.98 24.58 -7.35
C ALA A 102 5.18 23.72 -8.62
N CYS A 103 5.50 24.34 -9.76
CA CYS A 103 5.83 23.61 -10.99
C CYS A 103 7.13 22.79 -10.87
N ILE A 104 8.17 23.35 -10.24
CA ILE A 104 9.41 22.62 -9.95
C ILE A 104 9.12 21.44 -9.03
N GLU A 105 8.35 21.64 -7.96
CA GLU A 105 7.97 20.56 -7.04
C GLU A 105 7.24 19.45 -7.78
N LEU A 106 6.18 19.76 -8.55
CA LEU A 106 5.46 18.76 -9.35
C LEU A 106 6.38 17.98 -10.31
N TRP A 107 7.36 18.64 -10.92
CA TRP A 107 8.32 17.98 -11.82
C TRP A 107 9.29 17.07 -11.06
N GLN A 108 9.82 17.51 -9.93
CA GLN A 108 10.67 16.71 -9.06
C GLN A 108 9.91 15.49 -8.51
N ASP A 109 8.67 15.68 -8.09
CA ASP A 109 7.78 14.64 -7.55
C ASP A 109 7.51 13.55 -8.60
N ARG A 110 7.26 13.95 -9.85
CA ARG A 110 7.11 13.04 -10.99
C ARG A 110 8.38 12.27 -11.27
N LYS A 111 9.53 12.95 -11.29
CA LYS A 111 10.82 12.31 -11.55
C LYS A 111 11.13 11.26 -10.47
N ALA A 112 10.95 11.61 -9.20
CA ALA A 112 11.15 10.69 -8.08
C ALA A 112 10.18 9.50 -8.15
N SER A 113 8.90 9.76 -8.40
CA SER A 113 7.87 8.72 -8.52
C SER A 113 8.15 7.76 -9.67
N ASN A 114 8.59 8.26 -10.83
CA ASN A 114 8.93 7.46 -11.99
C ASN A 114 10.15 6.56 -11.76
N VAL A 115 11.19 7.09 -11.10
CA VAL A 115 12.37 6.29 -10.72
C VAL A 115 11.96 5.16 -9.77
N LEU A 116 11.12 5.46 -8.77
CA LEU A 116 10.62 4.44 -7.86
C LEU A 116 9.75 3.38 -8.56
N ALA A 117 8.90 3.80 -9.50
CA ALA A 117 8.07 2.88 -10.28
C ALA A 117 8.91 1.96 -11.18
N ALA A 118 9.95 2.50 -11.82
CA ALA A 118 10.89 1.72 -12.63
C ALA A 118 11.65 0.69 -11.79
N LEU A 119 12.14 1.08 -10.62
CA LEU A 119 12.78 0.16 -9.66
C LEU A 119 11.83 -0.96 -9.22
N LYS A 120 10.57 -0.62 -8.89
CA LYS A 120 9.55 -1.61 -8.53
C LYS A 120 9.24 -2.60 -9.66
N LYS A 121 9.22 -2.15 -10.91
CA LYS A 121 8.93 -3.01 -12.07
C LYS A 121 10.02 -4.06 -12.31
N GLY A 122 11.29 -3.72 -12.04
CA GLY A 122 12.42 -4.65 -12.15
C GLY A 122 12.47 -5.72 -11.05
N LEU A 123 11.83 -5.46 -9.90
CA LEU A 123 11.81 -6.34 -8.73
C LEU A 123 10.46 -7.05 -8.54
N ALA A 124 9.56 -6.94 -9.54
CA ALA A 124 8.21 -7.46 -9.41
C ALA A 124 8.23 -8.99 -9.22
N PRO A 125 7.74 -9.51 -8.09
CA PRO A 125 7.75 -10.95 -7.84
C PRO A 125 6.81 -11.64 -8.83
N ASN A 126 7.26 -12.79 -9.32
CA ASN A 126 6.45 -13.69 -10.14
C ASN A 126 5.93 -14.84 -9.27
N ALA A 127 4.73 -15.33 -9.57
CA ALA A 127 4.09 -16.44 -8.89
C ALA A 127 3.74 -17.55 -9.88
N THR A 128 3.91 -18.81 -9.46
CA THR A 128 3.48 -19.96 -10.26
C THR A 128 2.08 -20.36 -9.83
N VAL A 129 1.10 -20.18 -10.72
CA VAL A 129 -0.32 -20.47 -10.45
C VAL A 129 -0.80 -21.63 -11.30
N MET A 130 -1.73 -22.42 -10.78
CA MET A 130 -2.51 -23.36 -11.56
C MET A 130 -3.80 -22.70 -12.03
N ARG A 131 -3.94 -22.53 -13.34
CA ARG A 131 -5.17 -22.07 -13.98
C ARG A 131 -5.48 -22.95 -15.18
N ASP A 132 -6.75 -23.26 -15.39
CA ASP A 132 -7.20 -24.17 -16.45
C ASP A 132 -6.45 -25.53 -16.43
N GLY A 133 -6.13 -26.02 -15.22
CA GLY A 133 -5.39 -27.28 -15.00
C GLY A 133 -3.91 -27.26 -15.36
N LYS A 134 -3.33 -26.11 -15.73
CA LYS A 134 -1.91 -25.98 -16.08
C LYS A 134 -1.21 -24.98 -15.16
N PHE A 135 0.02 -25.31 -14.75
CA PHE A 135 0.88 -24.36 -14.05
C PHE A 135 1.45 -23.35 -15.04
N LYS A 136 1.30 -22.07 -14.71
CA LYS A 136 1.88 -20.95 -15.45
C LYS A 136 2.43 -19.90 -14.51
N THR A 137 3.48 -19.23 -14.95
CA THR A 137 4.08 -18.13 -14.20
C THR A 137 3.40 -16.83 -14.60
N ILE A 138 2.84 -16.12 -13.61
CA ILE A 138 2.23 -14.81 -13.80
C ILE A 138 2.87 -13.79 -12.85
N PRO A 139 2.80 -12.48 -13.16
CA PRO A 139 3.15 -11.45 -12.20
C PRO A 139 2.32 -11.61 -10.93
N ALA A 140 2.96 -11.56 -9.75
CA ALA A 140 2.27 -11.73 -8.48
C ALA A 140 1.15 -10.69 -8.28
N SER A 141 1.24 -9.52 -8.92
CA SER A 141 0.20 -8.48 -8.92
C SER A 141 -1.13 -8.91 -9.53
N LYS A 142 -1.16 -9.96 -10.34
CA LYS A 142 -2.37 -10.52 -10.98
C LYS A 142 -2.97 -11.70 -10.20
N LEU A 143 -2.44 -12.02 -9.02
CA LEU A 143 -3.01 -13.01 -8.13
C LEU A 143 -4.35 -12.54 -7.58
N VAL A 144 -5.29 -13.47 -7.47
CA VAL A 144 -6.62 -13.22 -6.90
C VAL A 144 -6.95 -14.26 -5.83
N PRO A 145 -7.86 -13.93 -4.88
CA PRO A 145 -8.36 -14.92 -3.94
C PRO A 145 -8.95 -16.14 -4.65
N GLY A 146 -8.52 -17.33 -4.24
CA GLY A 146 -8.86 -18.61 -4.86
C GLY A 146 -7.86 -19.13 -5.89
N ASP A 147 -6.84 -18.36 -6.31
CA ASP A 147 -5.78 -18.93 -7.14
C ASP A 147 -5.07 -20.07 -6.38
N ILE A 148 -4.76 -21.17 -7.06
CA ILE A 148 -3.88 -22.21 -6.51
C ILE A 148 -2.46 -21.85 -6.89
N VAL A 149 -1.63 -21.54 -5.89
CA VAL A 149 -0.23 -21.14 -6.05
C VAL A 149 0.67 -22.27 -5.63
N LYS A 150 1.72 -22.50 -6.40
CA LYS A 150 2.81 -23.42 -6.06
C LYS A 150 4.00 -22.62 -5.57
N VAL A 151 4.45 -22.91 -4.35
CA VAL A 151 5.61 -22.29 -3.72
C VAL A 151 6.75 -23.30 -3.61
N ARG A 152 7.97 -22.82 -3.85
CA ARG A 152 9.20 -23.62 -3.90
C ARG A 152 10.29 -23.01 -3.05
N LEU A 153 11.28 -23.82 -2.69
CA LEU A 153 12.55 -23.37 -2.10
C LEU A 153 13.06 -22.06 -2.71
N GLY A 154 13.38 -21.09 -1.85
CA GLY A 154 13.95 -19.80 -2.24
C GLY A 154 12.94 -18.78 -2.75
N GLN A 155 11.67 -19.14 -2.91
CA GLN A 155 10.63 -18.19 -3.32
C GLN A 155 10.04 -17.44 -2.14
N ILE A 156 9.67 -16.19 -2.40
CA ILE A 156 8.87 -15.36 -1.50
C ILE A 156 7.41 -15.76 -1.70
N VAL A 157 6.69 -15.96 -0.59
CA VAL A 157 5.26 -16.23 -0.59
C VAL A 157 4.51 -14.98 -1.10
N PRO A 158 3.81 -15.05 -2.25
CA PRO A 158 3.37 -13.86 -2.98
C PRO A 158 2.05 -13.24 -2.49
N ALA A 159 1.29 -13.97 -1.67
CA ALA A 159 0.00 -13.59 -1.08
C ALA A 159 -0.22 -14.47 0.16
N ASP A 160 -1.25 -14.21 0.97
CA ASP A 160 -1.57 -15.13 2.06
C ASP A 160 -2.16 -16.41 1.47
N LEU A 161 -1.57 -17.55 1.83
CA LEU A 161 -1.92 -18.86 1.30
C LEU A 161 -2.39 -19.78 2.42
N ARG A 162 -3.23 -20.74 2.03
CA ARG A 162 -3.53 -21.92 2.83
C ARG A 162 -3.16 -23.18 2.08
N PHE A 163 -2.33 -24.03 2.68
CA PHE A 163 -1.79 -25.19 1.96
C PHE A 163 -2.85 -26.25 1.70
N THR A 164 -2.93 -26.70 0.44
CA THR A 164 -3.90 -27.69 -0.04
C THR A 164 -3.25 -29.02 -0.39
N GLY A 165 -1.93 -29.05 -0.63
CA GLY A 165 -1.22 -30.28 -0.98
C GLY A 165 0.29 -30.13 -1.10
N GLY A 166 1.01 -31.24 -1.02
CA GLY A 166 2.47 -31.33 -0.95
C GLY A 166 2.92 -32.00 0.35
N ASP A 167 4.23 -32.27 0.46
CA ASP A 167 4.76 -33.04 1.59
C ASP A 167 4.94 -32.18 2.84
N TYR A 168 5.84 -31.20 2.77
CA TYR A 168 6.07 -30.22 3.81
C TYR A 168 6.75 -28.98 3.20
N VAL A 169 6.63 -27.86 3.89
CA VAL A 169 7.38 -26.64 3.57
C VAL A 169 7.85 -25.98 4.86
N SER A 170 9.09 -25.52 4.88
CA SER A 170 9.62 -24.72 5.98
C SER A 170 9.65 -23.26 5.56
N ILE A 171 9.02 -22.40 6.35
CA ILE A 171 8.84 -20.98 6.02
C ILE A 171 9.49 -20.12 7.09
N ASP A 172 10.34 -19.20 6.65
CA ASP A 172 10.90 -18.14 7.46
C ASP A 172 9.93 -16.96 7.50
N GLN A 173 9.40 -16.71 8.70
CA GLN A 173 8.45 -15.64 9.00
C GLN A 173 9.11 -14.53 9.84
N ALA A 174 10.44 -14.51 9.96
CA ALA A 174 11.17 -13.57 10.83
C ALA A 174 10.83 -12.10 10.53
N ALA A 175 10.60 -11.77 9.24
CA ALA A 175 10.24 -10.43 8.82
C ALA A 175 8.84 -9.96 9.32
N LEU A 176 7.95 -10.89 9.70
CA LEU A 176 6.59 -10.58 10.14
C LEU A 176 6.35 -10.84 11.63
N THR A 177 6.92 -11.92 12.17
CA THR A 177 6.69 -12.35 13.57
C THR A 177 7.86 -11.99 14.48
N GLY A 178 9.04 -11.74 13.93
CA GLY A 178 10.28 -11.55 14.71
C GLY A 178 10.91 -12.86 15.20
N GLU A 179 10.35 -14.01 14.85
CA GLU A 179 10.90 -15.32 15.23
C GLU A 179 11.96 -15.78 14.21
N SER A 180 13.17 -16.04 14.69
CA SER A 180 14.32 -16.37 13.83
C SER A 180 14.31 -17.80 13.27
N LEU A 181 13.54 -18.71 13.85
CA LEU A 181 13.51 -20.12 13.43
C LEU A 181 12.41 -20.36 12.39
N PRO A 182 12.76 -20.99 11.24
CA PRO A 182 11.75 -21.37 10.25
C PRO A 182 10.71 -22.34 10.82
N VAL A 183 9.45 -22.11 10.49
CA VAL A 183 8.33 -22.93 10.94
C VAL A 183 7.92 -23.91 9.84
N THR A 184 7.85 -25.20 10.18
CA THR A 184 7.35 -26.24 9.27
C THR A 184 5.84 -26.17 9.18
N LYS A 185 5.32 -26.10 7.96
CA LYS A 185 3.90 -26.04 7.62
C LYS A 185 3.45 -27.32 6.93
N LYS A 186 2.22 -27.74 7.23
CA LYS A 186 1.53 -28.91 6.68
C LYS A 186 0.28 -28.48 5.92
N ILE A 187 -0.41 -29.44 5.31
CA ILE A 187 -1.71 -29.22 4.66
C ILE A 187 -2.70 -28.65 5.67
N GLY A 188 -3.42 -27.59 5.29
CA GLY A 188 -4.35 -26.86 6.15
C GLY A 188 -3.73 -25.65 6.85
N ASP A 189 -2.41 -25.60 7.02
CA ASP A 189 -1.71 -24.48 7.64
C ASP A 189 -1.62 -23.27 6.70
N GLU A 190 -1.41 -22.11 7.32
CA GLU A 190 -1.31 -20.83 6.63
C GLU A 190 0.12 -20.34 6.45
N ALA A 191 0.34 -19.65 5.33
CA ALA A 191 1.55 -18.92 5.01
C ALA A 191 1.23 -17.46 4.71
N TYR A 192 2.02 -16.56 5.29
CA TYR A 192 1.82 -15.12 5.13
C TYR A 192 2.63 -14.55 3.96
N SER A 193 2.04 -13.59 3.25
CA SER A 193 2.70 -12.80 2.22
C SER A 193 4.01 -12.20 2.73
N GLY A 194 5.08 -12.30 1.93
CA GLY A 194 6.41 -11.79 2.27
C GLY A 194 7.31 -12.75 3.06
N SER A 195 6.78 -13.88 3.53
CA SER A 195 7.58 -14.95 4.13
C SER A 195 8.43 -15.66 3.07
N ILE A 196 9.55 -16.27 3.47
CA ILE A 196 10.48 -16.92 2.53
C ILE A 196 10.46 -18.44 2.73
N VAL A 197 10.29 -19.20 1.65
CA VAL A 197 10.37 -20.65 1.71
C VAL A 197 11.84 -21.10 1.83
N LYS A 198 12.19 -21.72 2.95
CA LYS A 198 13.54 -22.22 3.25
C LYS A 198 13.77 -23.67 2.84
N GLN A 199 12.73 -24.49 2.81
CA GLN A 199 12.80 -25.90 2.42
C GLN A 199 11.45 -26.40 1.89
N GLY A 200 11.48 -27.41 1.03
CA GLY A 200 10.29 -28.10 0.54
C GLY A 200 9.57 -27.39 -0.62
N GLU A 201 8.44 -27.97 -1.00
CA GLU A 201 7.56 -27.50 -2.06
C GLU A 201 6.12 -27.86 -1.69
N MET A 202 5.21 -26.89 -1.77
CA MET A 202 3.79 -27.11 -1.52
C MET A 202 2.92 -26.27 -2.44
N THR A 203 1.67 -26.69 -2.57
CA THR A 203 0.59 -25.97 -3.24
C THR A 203 -0.40 -25.45 -2.20
N GLY A 204 -0.87 -24.23 -2.40
CA GLY A 204 -1.85 -23.61 -1.52
C GLY A 204 -2.81 -22.70 -2.26
N VAL A 205 -4.00 -22.54 -1.70
CA VAL A 205 -5.02 -21.60 -2.19
C VAL A 205 -4.76 -20.21 -1.63
N VAL A 206 -4.88 -19.18 -2.46
CA VAL A 206 -4.79 -17.78 -2.03
C VAL A 206 -6.04 -17.42 -1.23
N ILE A 207 -5.86 -17.06 0.04
CA ILE A 207 -6.94 -16.62 0.92
C ILE A 207 -7.12 -15.10 0.92
N ALA A 208 -6.01 -14.35 0.84
CA ALA A 208 -6.04 -12.89 0.82
C ALA A 208 -4.93 -12.31 -0.07
N THR A 209 -5.22 -11.16 -0.69
CA THR A 209 -4.30 -10.44 -1.59
C THR A 209 -4.17 -8.96 -1.21
N GLY A 210 -3.05 -8.36 -1.59
CA GLY A 210 -2.76 -6.93 -1.47
C GLY A 210 -2.91 -6.42 -0.05
N SER A 211 -3.66 -5.33 0.11
CA SER A 211 -3.94 -4.70 1.41
C SER A 211 -4.76 -5.56 2.38
N ASN A 212 -5.36 -6.67 1.94
CA ASN A 212 -6.14 -7.56 2.79
C ASN A 212 -5.30 -8.67 3.44
N THR A 213 -4.05 -8.87 2.97
CA THR A 213 -3.09 -9.81 3.59
C THR A 213 -2.73 -9.37 5.00
N PHE A 214 -2.21 -10.28 5.83
CA PHE A 214 -1.69 -9.97 7.15
C PHE A 214 -0.62 -8.87 7.06
N PHE A 215 0.36 -9.01 6.17
CA PHE A 215 1.36 -7.99 5.90
C PHE A 215 0.73 -6.66 5.44
N GLY A 216 -0.22 -6.71 4.52
CA GLY A 216 -0.90 -5.54 3.98
C GLY A 216 -1.73 -4.78 5.02
N ARG A 217 -2.41 -5.49 5.93
CA ARG A 217 -3.16 -4.92 7.05
C ARG A 217 -2.22 -4.26 8.05
N THR A 218 -1.12 -4.93 8.42
CA THR A 218 -0.10 -4.37 9.31
C THR A 218 0.55 -3.13 8.69
N ALA A 219 0.94 -3.19 7.42
CA ALA A 219 1.49 -2.03 6.70
C ALA A 219 0.50 -0.86 6.64
N LYS A 220 -0.81 -1.14 6.44
CA LYS A 220 -1.86 -0.11 6.47
C LYS A 220 -2.02 0.51 7.86
N LEU A 221 -1.98 -0.29 8.92
CA LEU A 221 -2.05 0.19 10.30
C LEU A 221 -0.86 1.09 10.64
N VAL A 222 0.36 0.67 10.30
CA VAL A 222 1.58 1.47 10.49
C VAL A 222 1.52 2.77 9.68
N ALA A 223 1.07 2.71 8.43
CA ALA A 223 0.92 3.90 7.59
C ALA A 223 -0.14 4.87 8.15
N SER A 224 -1.25 4.36 8.69
CA SER A 224 -2.28 5.19 9.33
C SER A 224 -1.88 5.74 10.69
N ALA A 225 -0.98 5.04 11.40
CA ALA A 225 -0.43 5.47 12.68
C ALA A 225 0.72 6.49 12.54
N GLY A 226 1.11 6.84 11.31
CA GLY A 226 2.15 7.82 11.03
C GLY A 226 1.81 9.21 11.56
N GLY A 227 2.45 9.58 12.68
CA GLY A 227 2.52 10.96 13.14
C GLY A 227 3.46 11.80 12.27
N LYS A 228 3.32 13.13 12.32
CA LYS A 228 4.25 14.06 11.65
C LYS A 228 5.69 13.72 12.07
N SER A 229 6.60 13.66 11.10
CA SER A 229 8.03 13.38 11.38
C SER A 229 8.60 14.44 12.32
N HIS A 230 9.47 14.05 13.25
CA HIS A 230 10.18 15.00 14.14
C HIS A 230 10.92 16.09 13.35
N ALA A 231 11.48 15.75 12.18
CA ALA A 231 12.10 16.73 11.29
C ALA A 231 11.07 17.72 10.74
N GLN A 232 9.89 17.25 10.37
CA GLN A 232 8.80 18.10 9.88
C GLN A 232 8.28 19.04 10.98
N GLU A 233 8.16 18.54 12.22
CA GLU A 233 7.77 19.38 13.35
C GLU A 233 8.82 20.45 13.67
N ALA A 234 10.11 20.11 13.59
CA ALA A 234 11.20 21.08 13.74
C ALA A 234 11.16 22.16 12.65
N MET A 235 10.96 21.78 11.39
CA MET A 235 10.80 22.75 10.30
C MET A 235 9.61 23.69 10.52
N PHE A 236 8.47 23.18 11.00
CA PHE A 236 7.33 24.04 11.33
C PHE A 236 7.62 24.99 12.48
N LYS A 237 8.34 24.56 13.53
CA LYS A 237 8.73 25.43 14.64
C LYS A 237 9.65 26.56 14.19
N ILE A 238 10.66 26.26 13.39
CA ILE A 238 11.58 27.27 12.84
C ILE A 238 10.81 28.23 11.94
N GLY A 239 9.96 27.70 11.05
CA GLY A 239 9.10 28.50 10.18
C GLY A 239 8.23 29.46 10.99
N ASN A 240 7.46 28.96 11.97
CA ASN A 240 6.61 29.80 12.81
C ASN A 240 7.39 30.85 13.60
N PHE A 241 8.58 30.51 14.10
CA PHE A 241 9.41 31.46 14.82
C PHE A 241 9.85 32.63 13.91
N LEU A 242 10.35 32.32 12.71
CA LEU A 242 10.73 33.35 11.74
C LEU A 242 9.53 34.20 11.31
N ILE A 243 8.36 33.58 11.16
CA ILE A 243 7.09 34.26 10.86
C ILE A 243 6.75 35.29 11.94
N ILE A 244 6.80 34.90 13.22
CA ILE A 244 6.50 35.79 14.35
C ILE A 244 7.48 36.97 14.39
N VAL A 245 8.77 36.71 14.22
CA VAL A 245 9.80 37.76 14.20
C VAL A 245 9.56 38.74 13.06
N ALA A 246 9.25 38.26 11.84
CA ALA A 246 8.98 39.11 10.69
C ALA A 246 7.77 40.02 10.91
N VAL A 247 6.68 39.49 11.48
CA VAL A 247 5.48 40.28 11.80
C VAL A 247 5.76 41.34 12.85
N ILE A 248 6.52 41.01 13.90
CA ILE A 248 6.90 41.97 14.94
C ILE A 248 7.72 43.11 14.33
N LEU A 249 8.73 42.80 13.52
CA LEU A 249 9.56 43.81 12.86
C LEU A 249 8.73 44.71 11.94
N ALA A 250 7.81 44.13 11.15
CA ALA A 250 6.93 44.88 10.27
C ALA A 250 5.94 45.79 11.01
N LEU A 251 5.61 45.51 12.27
CA LEU A 251 4.77 46.37 13.11
C LEU A 251 5.56 47.49 13.82
N ILE A 252 6.86 47.31 14.01
CA ILE A 252 7.74 48.28 14.67
C ILE A 252 8.22 49.36 13.70
N ILE A 253 8.43 49.00 12.43
CA ILE A 253 8.83 49.89 11.33
C ILE A 253 7.61 50.65 10.82
#